data_AF-A0AAD7NU05-F1
#
_entry.id   AF-A0AAD7NU05-F1
#
_cell.length_a   1.000
_cell.length_b   1.000
_cell.length_c   1.000
_cell.angle_alpha   90.00
_cell.angle_beta   90.00
_cell.angle_gamma   90.00
#
_symmetry.space_group_name_H-M   'P 1'
#
loop_
_entity.id
_entity.type
_entity.pdbx_description
1 polymer ?
#
loop_
_entity_poly.entity_id
_entity_poly.type
_entity_poly.pdbx_seq_one_letter_code
_entity_poly.pdbx_strand_id
1 'polypeptide(L)'
;MKFNADVSSSRRKSRKAHFSAPSSIRRKIMSSALSKELRTKHNARSLPIRKDDEVRIVRGKYKGREGKVTQVYRKKWVIHVERVQRDKSNGATAPIGVHPSNVVITTIKLDKDRRAILDRKDRKKTATSEDAEMVD
;
A
#
# COMPACT_ATOMS: atom_id res chain seq x y z
N MET A 1 -23.86 10.20 5.13
CA MET A 1 -24.45 8.84 5.14
C MET A 1 -24.15 8.20 3.78
N LYS A 2 -24.05 6.87 3.66
CA LYS A 2 -23.82 6.23 2.36
C LYS A 2 -25.11 6.25 1.52
N PHE A 3 -25.10 6.90 0.36
CA PHE A 3 -26.28 7.02 -0.52
C PHE A 3 -26.42 5.89 -1.55
N ASN A 4 -25.31 5.34 -2.05
CA ASN A 4 -25.34 4.26 -3.05
C ASN A 4 -25.87 2.95 -2.43
N ALA A 5 -26.98 2.42 -2.94
CA ALA A 5 -27.64 1.22 -2.42
C ALA A 5 -26.82 -0.07 -2.62
N ASP A 6 -26.10 -0.20 -3.74
CA ASP A 6 -25.39 -1.43 -4.16
C ASP A 6 -24.19 -1.78 -3.26
N VAL A 7 -23.62 -0.79 -2.56
CA VAL A 7 -22.47 -1.00 -1.68
C VAL A 7 -22.93 -1.32 -0.27
N SER A 8 -22.78 -2.56 0.20
CA SER A 8 -23.26 -2.90 1.56
C SER A 8 -22.49 -2.19 2.69
N SER A 9 -23.23 -1.67 3.68
CA SER A 9 -22.71 -1.17 4.97
C SER A 9 -22.66 -2.24 6.07
N SER A 10 -23.09 -3.47 5.77
CA SER A 10 -23.15 -4.56 6.75
C SER A 10 -21.73 -5.01 7.13
N ARG A 11 -21.41 -4.93 8.43
CA ARG A 11 -20.14 -5.40 9.00
C ARG A 11 -19.80 -6.84 8.58
N ARG A 12 -20.80 -7.73 8.56
CA ARG A 12 -20.64 -9.15 8.17
C ARG A 12 -20.18 -9.27 6.71
N LYS A 13 -20.84 -8.56 5.79
CA LYS A 13 -20.53 -8.59 4.35
C LYS A 13 -19.15 -7.98 4.08
N SER A 14 -18.82 -6.83 4.69
CA SER A 14 -17.52 -6.18 4.52
C SER A 14 -16.36 -7.02 5.05
N ARG A 15 -16.51 -7.69 6.20
CA ARG A 15 -15.48 -8.61 6.73
C ARG A 15 -15.27 -9.82 5.84
N LYS A 16 -16.36 -10.42 5.34
CA LYS A 16 -16.27 -11.54 4.38
C LYS A 16 -15.48 -11.09 3.14
N ALA A 17 -15.88 -9.97 2.53
CA ALA A 17 -15.20 -9.41 1.36
C ALA A 17 -13.70 -9.15 1.59
N HIS A 18 -13.31 -8.67 2.77
CA HIS A 18 -11.90 -8.48 3.12
C HIS A 18 -11.15 -9.82 3.23
N PHE A 19 -11.58 -10.73 4.09
CA PHE A 19 -10.81 -11.95 4.38
C PHE A 19 -10.84 -12.98 3.23
N SER A 20 -11.92 -13.02 2.45
CA SER A 20 -12.05 -13.89 1.28
C SER A 20 -11.61 -13.22 -0.04
N ALA A 21 -10.99 -12.04 0.01
CA ALA A 21 -10.58 -11.32 -1.20
C ALA A 21 -9.59 -12.16 -2.06
N PRO A 22 -9.73 -12.14 -3.40
CA PRO A 22 -8.75 -12.72 -4.32
C PRO A 22 -7.46 -11.88 -4.37
N SER A 23 -6.36 -12.47 -4.84
CA SER A 23 -5.00 -11.86 -4.79
C SER A 23 -4.91 -10.48 -5.46
N SER A 24 -5.62 -10.27 -6.57
CA SER A 24 -5.68 -8.99 -7.28
C SER A 24 -6.31 -7.87 -6.44
N ILE A 25 -7.36 -8.19 -5.68
CA ILE A 25 -8.02 -7.27 -4.75
C ILE A 25 -7.16 -7.07 -3.51
N ARG A 26 -6.56 -8.13 -2.96
CA ARG A 26 -5.62 -8.02 -1.83
C ARG A 26 -4.46 -7.08 -2.14
N ARG A 27 -3.92 -7.11 -3.35
CA ARG A 27 -2.89 -6.17 -3.81
C ARG A 27 -3.35 -4.71 -3.66
N LYS A 28 -4.59 -4.39 -4.06
CA LYS A 28 -5.13 -3.02 -3.95
C LYS A 28 -5.33 -2.61 -2.49
N ILE A 29 -5.88 -3.50 -1.68
CA ILE A 29 -6.10 -3.27 -0.24
C ILE A 29 -4.76 -3.08 0.50
N MET A 30 -3.73 -3.85 0.15
CA MET A 30 -2.36 -3.74 0.68
C MET A 30 -1.59 -2.55 0.05
N SER A 31 -2.17 -1.37 0.14
CA SER A 31 -1.52 -0.11 -0.24
C SER A 31 -0.85 0.56 0.95
N SER A 32 0.26 1.24 0.70
CA SER A 32 0.99 2.05 1.68
C SER A 32 1.03 3.51 1.27
N ALA A 33 1.14 4.39 2.24
CA ALA A 33 1.28 5.83 2.02
C ALA A 33 2.62 6.16 1.34
N LEU A 34 2.63 7.09 0.40
CA LEU A 34 3.88 7.67 -0.11
C LEU A 34 4.45 8.70 0.88
N SER A 35 5.77 8.89 0.89
CA SER A 35 6.45 9.97 1.60
C SER A 35 5.98 11.35 1.10
N LYS A 36 6.21 12.41 1.87
CA LYS A 36 5.79 13.76 1.47
C LYS A 36 6.41 14.16 0.13
N GLU A 37 7.70 13.88 -0.05
CA GLU A 37 8.43 14.16 -1.29
C GLU A 37 7.84 13.41 -2.49
N LEU A 38 7.59 12.11 -2.35
CA LEU A 38 6.99 11.30 -3.41
C LEU A 38 5.54 11.71 -3.73
N ARG A 39 4.79 12.17 -2.72
CA ARG A 39 3.44 12.72 -2.92
C ARG A 39 3.49 14.00 -3.72
N THR A 40 4.41 14.91 -3.44
CA THR A 40 4.56 16.14 -4.22
C THR A 40 5.00 15.83 -5.64
N LYS A 41 5.95 14.92 -5.82
CA LYS A 41 6.49 14.54 -7.13
C LYS A 41 5.47 13.86 -8.06
N HIS A 42 4.65 12.96 -7.51
CA HIS A 42 3.73 12.15 -8.32
C HIS A 42 2.25 12.51 -8.11
N ASN A 43 1.95 13.48 -7.25
CA ASN A 43 0.61 13.93 -6.87
C ASN A 43 -0.37 12.79 -6.53
N ALA A 44 0.17 11.71 -5.95
CA ALA A 44 -0.56 10.51 -5.60
C ALA A 44 -0.43 10.24 -4.10
N ARG A 45 -1.54 9.87 -3.42
CA ARG A 45 -1.54 9.68 -1.96
C ARG A 45 -0.87 8.38 -1.51
N SER A 46 -1.10 7.29 -2.25
CA SER A 46 -0.71 5.92 -1.88
C SER A 46 -0.55 5.01 -3.08
N LEU A 47 0.26 3.96 -2.90
CA LEU A 47 0.50 2.92 -3.90
C LEU A 47 0.42 1.51 -3.28
N PRO A 48 -0.04 0.50 -4.05
CA PRO A 48 0.14 -0.90 -3.70
C PRO A 48 1.63 -1.21 -3.49
N ILE A 49 1.97 -1.81 -2.34
CA ILE A 49 3.36 -2.11 -2.00
C ILE A 49 3.89 -3.30 -2.82
N ARG A 50 5.15 -3.25 -3.23
CA ARG A 50 5.84 -4.33 -3.95
C ARG A 50 7.14 -4.70 -3.24
N LYS A 51 7.61 -5.91 -3.53
CA LYS A 51 9.01 -6.28 -3.33
C LYS A 51 9.93 -5.21 -3.95
N ASP A 52 11.00 -4.93 -3.25
CA ASP A 52 12.05 -3.97 -3.59
C ASP A 52 11.69 -2.48 -3.47
N ASP A 53 10.49 -2.13 -3.00
CA ASP A 53 10.24 -0.77 -2.54
C ASP A 53 10.98 -0.53 -1.22
N GLU A 54 11.50 0.67 -1.01
CA GLU A 54 12.04 1.07 0.28
C GLU A 54 10.97 1.72 1.12
N VAL A 55 11.02 1.39 2.41
CA VAL A 55 9.98 1.80 3.32
C VAL A 55 10.52 2.20 4.69
N ARG A 56 9.85 3.16 5.31
CA ARG A 56 10.02 3.56 6.71
C ARG A 56 8.82 3.10 7.53
N ILE A 57 9.07 2.44 8.65
CA ILE A 57 8.01 2.01 9.58
C ILE A 57 7.59 3.19 10.46
N VAL A 58 6.30 3.50 10.50
CA VAL A 58 5.74 4.66 11.22
C VAL A 58 5.06 4.26 12.53
N ARG A 59 4.58 3.02 12.64
CA ARG A 59 3.85 2.52 13.83
C ARG A 59 4.36 1.15 14.28
N GLY A 60 4.20 0.85 15.56
CA GLY A 60 4.58 -0.43 16.18
C GLY A 60 6.00 -0.45 16.74
N LYS A 61 6.43 -1.62 17.22
CA LYS A 61 7.73 -1.83 17.91
C LYS A 61 8.95 -1.41 17.10
N TYR A 62 8.88 -1.52 15.77
CA TYR A 62 10.00 -1.23 14.85
C TYR A 62 9.89 0.15 14.19
N LYS A 63 9.13 1.08 14.79
CA LYS A 63 8.99 2.46 14.31
C LYS A 63 10.36 3.13 14.14
N GLY A 64 10.51 3.91 13.08
CA GLY A 64 11.74 4.64 12.76
C GLY A 64 12.75 3.83 11.94
N ARG A 65 12.62 2.49 11.90
CA ARG A 65 13.46 1.66 11.03
C ARG A 65 13.07 1.83 9.57
N GLU A 66 14.09 1.79 8.73
CA GLU A 66 13.98 1.79 7.29
C GLU A 66 14.54 0.50 6.72
N GLY A 67 14.00 0.09 5.59
CA GLY A 67 14.52 -1.06 4.87
C GLY A 67 13.76 -1.33 3.60
N LYS A 68 14.35 -2.18 2.77
CA LYS A 68 13.74 -2.65 1.54
C LYS A 68 12.72 -3.75 1.83
N VAL A 69 11.62 -3.78 1.09
CA VAL A 69 10.62 -4.85 1.21
C VAL A 69 11.16 -6.11 0.54
N THR A 70 11.38 -7.16 1.32
CA THR A 70 11.91 -8.44 0.82
C THR A 70 10.81 -9.31 0.23
N GLN A 71 9.66 -9.36 0.88
CA GLN A 71 8.52 -10.19 0.48
C GLN A 71 7.18 -9.55 0.86
N VAL A 72 6.18 -9.72 0.00
CA VAL A 72 4.79 -9.31 0.25
C VAL A 72 3.92 -10.55 0.39
N TYR A 73 3.49 -10.85 1.61
CA TYR A 73 2.67 -12.02 1.93
C TYR A 73 1.18 -11.65 1.96
N ARG A 74 0.52 -11.70 0.80
CA ARG A 74 -0.89 -11.29 0.65
C ARG A 74 -1.90 -12.16 1.42
N LYS A 75 -1.62 -13.45 1.60
CA LYS A 75 -2.54 -14.34 2.32
C LYS A 75 -2.65 -14.00 3.83
N LYS A 76 -1.59 -13.45 4.43
CA LYS A 76 -1.51 -13.01 5.83
C LYS A 76 -1.57 -11.49 6.01
N TRP A 77 -1.79 -10.72 4.93
CA TRP A 77 -1.87 -9.24 4.98
C TRP A 77 -0.61 -8.54 5.50
N VAL A 78 0.56 -9.11 5.22
CA VAL A 78 1.82 -8.72 5.83
C VAL A 78 2.90 -8.47 4.78
N ILE A 79 3.79 -7.53 5.06
CA ILE A 79 5.06 -7.34 4.38
C ILE A 79 6.22 -7.72 5.30
N HIS A 80 7.30 -8.19 4.70
CA HIS A 80 8.59 -8.39 5.36
C HIS A 80 9.54 -7.30 4.90
N VAL A 81 10.18 -6.63 5.86
CA VAL A 81 11.12 -5.55 5.64
C VAL A 81 12.50 -6.04 6.05
N GLU A 82 13.51 -5.71 5.25
CA GLU A 82 14.90 -6.03 5.54
C GLU A 82 15.32 -5.47 6.90
N ARG A 83 16.18 -6.21 7.63
CA ARG A 83 16.67 -5.83 8.98
C ARG A 83 15.58 -5.74 10.07
N VAL A 84 14.35 -6.14 9.76
CA VAL A 84 13.25 -6.27 10.71
C VAL A 84 12.97 -7.75 10.95
N GLN A 85 13.83 -8.33 11.78
CA GLN A 85 13.85 -9.76 12.11
C GLN A 85 13.89 -9.97 13.62
N ARG A 86 13.56 -11.19 14.04
CA ARG A 86 13.67 -11.67 15.41
C ARG A 86 14.51 -12.94 15.41
N ASP A 87 15.36 -13.06 16.43
CA ASP A 87 16.13 -14.27 16.68
C ASP A 87 15.25 -15.33 17.36
N LYS A 88 15.39 -16.57 16.91
CA LYS A 88 14.80 -17.75 17.54
C LYS A 88 15.78 -18.31 18.56
N SER A 89 15.28 -19.13 19.50
CA SER A 89 16.10 -19.82 20.50
C SER A 89 17.14 -20.76 19.88
N ASN A 90 16.93 -21.22 18.65
CA ASN A 90 17.86 -22.05 17.90
C ASN A 90 18.92 -21.25 17.12
N GLY A 91 19.07 -19.94 17.38
CA GLY A 91 20.07 -19.06 16.73
C GLY A 91 19.70 -18.57 15.33
N ALA A 92 18.63 -19.08 14.71
CA ALA A 92 18.19 -18.63 13.39
C ALA A 92 17.36 -17.33 13.47
N THR A 93 17.53 -16.44 12.48
CA THR A 93 16.73 -15.22 12.33
C THR A 93 15.44 -15.48 11.54
N ALA A 94 14.31 -14.91 11.96
CA ALA A 94 13.06 -14.94 11.21
C ALA A 94 12.52 -13.54 10.92
N PRO A 95 12.04 -13.27 9.69
CA PRO A 95 11.49 -11.97 9.34
C PRO A 95 10.18 -11.73 10.09
N ILE A 96 10.02 -10.52 10.60
CA ILE A 96 8.79 -10.13 11.29
C ILE A 96 7.82 -9.56 10.27
N GLY A 97 6.55 -9.88 10.47
CA GLY A 97 5.49 -9.35 9.64
C GLY A 97 5.04 -7.96 10.07
N VAL A 98 5.00 -7.02 9.13
CA VAL A 98 4.45 -5.67 9.35
C VAL A 98 3.24 -5.48 8.43
N HIS A 99 2.17 -4.85 8.92
CA HIS A 99 1.03 -4.50 8.06
C HIS A 99 1.38 -3.26 7.21
N PRO A 100 1.11 -3.23 5.89
CA PRO A 100 1.51 -2.13 5.00
C PRO A 100 0.96 -0.75 5.40
N SER A 101 -0.19 -0.68 6.07
CA SER A 101 -0.74 0.61 6.55
C SER A 101 0.12 1.29 7.62
N ASN A 102 1.03 0.54 8.27
CA ASN A 102 1.90 1.06 9.33
C ASN A 102 3.23 1.61 8.77
N VAL A 103 3.31 1.73 7.45
CA VAL A 103 4.55 1.94 6.71
C VAL A 103 4.35 3.03 5.67
N VAL A 104 5.41 3.78 5.41
CA VAL A 104 5.47 4.81 4.37
C VAL A 104 6.56 4.44 3.37
N ILE A 105 6.22 4.49 2.08
CA ILE A 105 7.16 4.25 0.99
C ILE A 105 8.05 5.48 0.84
N THR A 106 9.37 5.28 0.93
CA THR A 106 10.40 6.31 0.77
C THR A 106 10.95 6.32 -0.65
N THR A 107 11.20 5.13 -1.21
CA THR A 107 11.70 4.96 -2.58
C THR A 107 10.83 3.93 -3.31
N ILE A 108 10.48 4.25 -4.55
CA ILE A 108 9.63 3.41 -5.40
C ILE A 108 10.50 2.66 -6.40
N LYS A 109 10.36 1.33 -6.49
CA LYS A 109 10.91 0.58 -7.64
C LYS A 109 10.05 0.82 -8.88
N LEU A 110 10.55 1.65 -9.80
CA LEU A 110 9.86 2.00 -11.03
C LEU A 110 10.04 0.94 -12.12
N ASP A 111 8.93 0.55 -12.72
CA ASP A 111 8.84 -0.21 -13.97
C ASP A 111 7.77 0.40 -14.87
N LYS A 112 7.60 -0.11 -16.09
CA LYS A 112 6.63 0.40 -17.08
C LYS A 112 5.22 0.48 -16.48
N ASP A 113 4.78 -0.58 -15.82
CA ASP A 113 3.43 -0.67 -15.25
C ASP A 113 3.24 0.26 -14.06
N ARG A 114 4.26 0.45 -13.22
CA ARG A 114 4.15 1.33 -12.06
C ARG A 114 4.18 2.80 -12.44
N ARG A 115 4.88 3.17 -13.51
CA ARG A 115 4.75 4.50 -14.12
C ARG A 115 3.31 4.71 -14.61
N ALA A 116 2.76 3.77 -15.37
CA ALA A 116 1.37 3.86 -15.83
C ALA A 116 0.35 3.95 -14.67
N ILE A 117 0.58 3.25 -13.56
CA ILE A 117 -0.28 3.37 -12.36
C ILE A 117 -0.16 4.74 -11.70
N LEU A 118 1.06 5.29 -11.61
CA LEU A 118 1.29 6.62 -11.05
C LEU A 118 0.64 7.69 -11.94
N ASP A 119 0.81 7.61 -13.25
CA ASP A 119 0.22 8.55 -14.20
C ASP A 119 -1.31 8.53 -14.15
N ARG A 120 -1.92 7.35 -14.03
CA ARG A 120 -3.38 7.23 -13.86
C ARG A 120 -3.87 7.74 -12.50
N LYS A 121 -3.00 7.73 -11.47
CA LYS A 121 -3.34 8.19 -10.11
C LYS A 121 -3.02 9.66 -9.89
N ASP A 122 -2.35 10.31 -10.83
CA ASP A 122 -2.01 11.73 -10.76
C ASP A 122 -3.31 12.54 -10.76
N ARG A 123 -3.58 13.16 -9.62
CA ARG A 123 -4.80 13.95 -9.42
C ARG A 123 -4.84 15.23 -10.23
N LYS A 124 -3.68 15.69 -10.73
CA LYS A 124 -3.60 16.91 -11.54
C LYS A 124 -4.29 16.64 -12.87
N LYS A 125 -4.04 15.48 -13.47
CA LYS A 125 -4.66 15.06 -14.72
C LYS A 125 -6.17 14.82 -14.58
N THR A 126 -6.61 14.21 -13.47
CA THR A 126 -8.04 13.96 -13.25
C THR A 126 -8.84 15.24 -13.03
N ALA A 127 -8.26 16.24 -12.36
CA ALA A 127 -8.91 17.54 -12.19
C ALA A 127 -9.12 18.24 -13.55
N THR A 128 -8.10 18.23 -14.41
CA THR A 128 -8.19 18.85 -15.75
C THR A 128 -9.20 18.15 -16.67
N SER A 129 -9.42 16.85 -16.52
CA SER A 129 -10.46 16.14 -17.30
C SER A 129 -11.87 16.42 -16.79
N GLU A 130 -12.08 16.52 -15.47
CA GLU A 130 -13.40 16.83 -14.88
C GLU A 130 -13.82 18.28 -15.20
N ASP A 131 -12.87 19.22 -15.20
CA ASP A 131 -13.13 20.61 -15.60
C ASP A 131 -13.46 20.75 -17.10
N ALA A 132 -12.94 19.86 -17.96
CA ALA A 132 -13.21 19.88 -19.40
C ALA A 132 -14.60 19.29 -19.76
N GLU A 133 -15.08 18.30 -19.00
CA GLU A 133 -16.42 17.69 -19.20
C GLU A 133 -17.58 18.54 -18.63
N MET A 134 -17.30 19.57 -17.83
CA MET A 134 -18.30 20.49 -17.27
C MET A 134 -18.53 21.77 -18.10
N VAL A 135 -17.82 21.93 -19.24
CA VAL A 135 -17.93 23.10 -20.13
C VAL A 135 -18.87 22.84 -21.32
N ASP A 136 -19.39 21.62 -21.45
CA ASP A 136 -20.47 21.25 -22.39
C ASP A 136 -21.82 21.09 -21.66
#